data_AF-A0A165BQE8-F1
#
_entry.id   AF-A0A165BQE8-F1
#
_cell.length_a   1.000
_cell.length_b   1.000
_cell.length_c   1.000
_cell.angle_alpha   90.00
_cell.angle_beta   90.00
_cell.angle_gamma   90.00
#
_symmetry.space_group_name_H-M   'P 1'
#
loop_
_entity.id
_entity.type
_entity.pdbx_description
1 polymer ?
#
loop_
_entity_poly.entity_id
_entity_poly.type
_entity_poly.pdbx_seq_one_letter_code
_entity_poly.pdbx_strand_id
1 'polypeptide(L)'
;MVDMTGCASLVMRVENALDAKRVRRVTRSPPDQWSAIRTTLRPRSTTPDILVAVMLHEDAMYDRVVSRALSDCSPCITTLHLTHQTNGFYDCMQELFTVLAGMPALQDLDLGAASLIDGKELALLPLARPTFRLRRLVLGCSFARWMILIAHSADTLVDLTLVHEEYFSFYELAADDGAAGQEHEQLRSCVRSVRHLRVPRGIPDGDFIAICSSLRSLACSFSGLTIEELDNMVQSLQRPLQHLTLQVSELDEETVGDMERFLHADVFPQLRTLHVEISWTDDEEGERRASERLSRWCSEQRIRVVLTRIYLPWL
;
A
#
# COMPACT_ATOMS: atom_id res chain seq x y z
N MET A 1 33.94 -4.51 9.78
CA MET A 1 32.82 -4.56 8.82
C MET A 1 31.88 -5.63 9.34
N VAL A 2 30.70 -5.25 9.83
CA VAL A 2 29.65 -6.22 10.16
C VAL A 2 28.96 -6.50 8.84
N ASP A 3 29.05 -7.73 8.35
CA ASP A 3 28.21 -8.18 7.25
C ASP A 3 26.76 -7.99 7.66
N MET A 4 26.07 -7.03 7.03
CA MET A 4 24.62 -6.85 7.20
C MET A 4 23.89 -7.84 6.30
N THR A 5 24.10 -9.14 6.55
CA THR A 5 23.24 -10.19 5.99
C THR A 5 21.89 -10.14 6.69
N GLY A 6 20.81 -10.08 5.91
CA GLY A 6 19.43 -10.35 6.33
C GLY A 6 18.89 -9.60 7.56
N CYS A 7 18.38 -8.39 7.37
CA CYS A 7 17.68 -7.68 8.43
C CYS A 7 16.22 -7.40 8.04
N ALA A 8 15.32 -7.77 8.94
CA ALA A 8 13.90 -7.52 8.85
C ALA A 8 13.54 -6.32 9.72
N SER A 9 12.84 -5.33 9.15
CA SER A 9 12.42 -4.14 9.90
C SER A 9 10.92 -4.19 10.14
N LEU A 10 10.55 -4.20 11.41
CA LEU A 10 9.19 -4.13 11.91
C LEU A 10 8.94 -2.73 12.48
N VAL A 11 8.07 -1.94 11.87
CA VAL A 11 7.68 -0.64 12.41
C VAL A 11 6.23 -0.70 12.87
N MET A 12 6.03 -0.51 14.17
CA MET A 12 4.73 -0.55 14.83
C MET A 12 4.34 0.84 15.31
N ARG A 13 3.03 1.14 15.29
CA ARG A 13 2.47 2.28 16.02
C ARG A 13 1.66 1.75 17.19
N VAL A 14 1.87 2.35 18.37
CA VAL A 14 1.16 2.04 19.60
C VAL A 14 0.56 3.29 20.22
N GLU A 15 -0.60 3.13 20.87
CA GLU A 15 -1.44 4.24 21.32
C GLU A 15 -0.91 4.97 22.56
N ASN A 16 -0.01 4.36 23.34
CA ASN A 16 0.53 5.00 24.55
C ASN A 16 1.95 4.55 24.94
N ALA A 17 2.55 5.29 25.88
CA ALA A 17 3.93 5.11 26.33
C ALA A 17 4.20 3.83 27.12
N LEU A 18 3.19 3.27 27.79
CA LEU A 18 3.34 2.03 28.54
C LEU A 18 3.37 0.83 27.58
N ASP A 19 2.53 0.86 26.56
CA ASP A 19 2.51 -0.12 25.48
C ASP A 19 3.79 -0.07 24.64
N ALA A 20 4.31 1.13 24.35
CA ALA A 20 5.60 1.27 23.68
C ALA A 20 6.75 0.67 24.50
N LYS A 21 6.74 0.85 25.82
CA LYS A 21 7.73 0.22 26.72
C LYS A 21 7.55 -1.29 26.76
N ARG A 22 6.31 -1.79 26.73
CA ARG A 22 5.99 -3.22 26.69
C ARG A 22 6.53 -3.86 25.42
N VAL A 23 6.18 -3.33 24.24
CA VAL A 23 6.70 -3.78 22.94
C VAL A 23 8.23 -3.80 22.97
N ARG A 24 8.87 -2.70 23.38
CA ARG A 24 10.34 -2.60 23.44
C ARG A 24 10.99 -3.62 24.37
N ARG A 25 10.36 -3.93 25.50
CA ARG A 25 10.89 -4.90 26.48
C ARG A 25 10.79 -6.32 25.96
N VAL A 26 9.75 -6.58 25.19
CA VAL A 26 9.32 -7.91 24.75
C VAL A 26 10.01 -8.29 23.42
N THR A 27 10.41 -7.33 22.60
CA THR A 27 11.22 -7.55 21.38
C THR A 27 12.74 -7.50 21.61
N ARG A 28 13.23 -7.63 22.86
CA ARG A 28 14.66 -7.65 23.22
C ARG A 28 15.03 -8.96 23.93
N SER A 29 15.73 -9.88 23.25
CA SER A 29 16.73 -10.83 23.80
C SER A 29 17.33 -11.71 22.67
N PRO A 30 18.63 -12.09 22.69
CA PRO A 30 19.57 -12.12 23.84
C PRO A 30 20.59 -10.94 23.94
N PRO A 31 21.31 -10.80 25.08
CA PRO A 31 21.62 -9.53 25.74
C PRO A 31 23.04 -8.91 25.64
N ASP A 32 23.86 -9.21 24.62
CA ASP A 32 25.33 -8.96 24.75
C ASP A 32 25.88 -7.81 23.88
N GLN A 33 25.06 -7.22 22.99
CA GLN A 33 25.54 -6.31 21.94
C GLN A 33 24.85 -4.94 21.96
N TRP A 34 24.79 -4.31 23.13
CA TRP A 34 24.18 -2.99 23.28
C TRP A 34 25.11 -1.86 22.80
N SER A 35 25.22 -1.67 21.50
CA SER A 35 25.84 -0.47 20.93
C SER A 35 25.10 0.18 19.74
N ALA A 36 23.98 -0.36 19.23
CA ALA A 36 23.36 0.24 18.04
C ALA A 36 21.82 0.13 17.87
N ILE A 37 21.00 0.22 18.92
CA ILE A 37 19.54 0.37 18.75
C ILE A 37 19.14 1.84 18.90
N ARG A 38 18.92 2.55 17.77
CA ARG A 38 18.36 3.90 17.75
C ARG A 38 16.83 3.83 17.87
N THR A 39 16.33 4.02 19.08
CA THR A 39 14.89 4.29 19.31
C THR A 39 14.66 5.79 19.16
N THR A 40 14.07 6.20 18.04
CA THR A 40 13.63 7.60 17.86
C THR A 40 12.20 7.72 18.38
N LEU A 41 12.05 7.97 19.68
CA LEU A 41 10.80 8.47 20.22
C LEU A 41 10.64 9.90 19.71
N ARG A 42 9.87 10.10 18.62
CA ARG A 42 9.47 11.43 18.17
C ARG A 42 8.09 11.72 18.73
N PRO A 43 7.95 12.50 19.81
CA PRO A 43 6.66 13.07 20.18
C PRO A 43 6.22 14.00 19.05
N ARG A 44 5.14 13.65 18.34
CA ARG A 44 4.41 14.62 17.52
C ARG A 44 3.39 15.33 18.40
N SER A 45 3.27 16.63 18.22
CA SER A 45 2.64 17.57 19.15
C SER A 45 1.11 17.48 19.27
N THR A 46 0.43 16.45 18.74
CA THR A 46 -1.05 16.42 18.75
C THR A 46 -1.75 15.05 18.88
N THR A 47 -1.06 13.93 19.11
CA THR A 47 -1.68 12.65 19.56
C THR A 47 -0.69 11.81 20.39
N PRO A 48 -1.15 10.92 21.30
CA PRO A 48 -0.28 10.10 22.16
C PRO A 48 0.36 8.90 21.43
N ASP A 49 0.37 8.90 20.10
CA ASP A 49 0.84 7.75 19.32
C ASP A 49 2.37 7.69 19.28
N ILE A 50 2.91 6.52 19.62
CA ILE A 50 4.34 6.27 19.66
C ILE A 50 4.70 5.28 18.57
N LEU A 51 5.68 5.64 17.75
CA LEU A 51 6.27 4.75 16.77
C LEU A 51 7.38 3.91 17.44
N VAL A 52 7.27 2.60 17.30
CA VAL A 52 8.24 1.62 17.78
C VAL A 52 8.79 0.88 16.57
N ALA A 53 10.02 1.22 16.19
CA ALA A 53 10.77 0.47 15.19
C ALA A 53 11.61 -0.60 15.88
N VAL A 54 11.44 -1.85 15.44
CA VAL A 54 12.16 -3.02 15.90
C VAL A 54 12.86 -3.61 14.69
N MET A 55 14.19 -3.66 14.73
CA MET A 55 14.97 -4.43 13.76
C MET A 55 15.14 -5.83 14.30
N LEU A 56 14.70 -6.81 13.53
CA LEU A 56 14.78 -8.22 13.82
C LEU A 56 15.84 -8.83 12.90
N HIS A 57 16.74 -9.61 13.50
CA HIS A 57 17.67 -10.44 12.73
C HIS A 57 16.88 -11.54 12.00
N GLU A 58 17.34 -12.00 10.85
CA GLU A 58 16.69 -13.06 10.05
C GLU A 58 16.32 -14.28 10.92
N ASP A 59 17.26 -14.76 11.74
CA ASP A 59 17.05 -15.90 12.64
C ASP A 59 16.03 -15.66 13.78
N ALA A 60 15.77 -14.41 14.15
CA ALA A 60 14.86 -14.09 15.25
C ALA A 60 13.39 -14.35 14.88
N MET A 61 13.06 -14.42 13.60
CA MET A 61 11.68 -14.64 13.13
C MET A 61 11.18 -16.05 13.37
N TYR A 62 12.08 -17.04 13.30
CA TYR A 62 11.77 -18.44 13.62
C TYR A 62 11.68 -18.68 15.13
N ASP A 63 12.06 -17.70 15.94
CA ASP A 63 11.93 -17.79 17.38
C ASP A 63 10.47 -17.57 17.79
N ARG A 64 9.86 -18.61 18.34
CA ARG A 64 8.52 -18.55 18.96
C ARG A 64 8.40 -17.44 20.00
N VAL A 65 9.52 -16.96 20.54
CA VAL A 65 9.58 -15.79 21.43
C VAL A 65 9.09 -14.52 20.72
N VAL A 66 9.40 -14.28 19.44
CA VAL A 66 8.94 -13.09 18.70
C VAL A 66 7.44 -13.13 18.45
N SER A 67 6.90 -14.29 18.02
CA SER A 67 5.46 -14.45 17.83
C SER A 67 4.67 -14.31 19.14
N ARG A 68 5.19 -14.85 20.26
CA ARG A 68 4.61 -14.63 21.60
C ARG A 68 4.70 -13.17 22.02
N ALA A 69 5.83 -12.54 21.74
CA ALA A 69 6.09 -11.14 22.06
C ALA A 69 5.11 -10.18 21.38
N LEU A 70 4.85 -10.41 20.09
CA LEU A 70 3.86 -9.67 19.31
C LEU A 70 2.44 -9.95 19.80
N SER A 71 2.13 -11.20 20.18
CA SER A 71 0.84 -11.58 20.78
C SER A 71 0.58 -10.84 22.09
N ASP A 72 1.59 -10.71 22.97
CA ASP A 72 1.43 -9.99 24.24
C ASP A 72 1.15 -8.49 24.06
N CYS A 73 1.60 -7.91 22.94
CA CYS A 73 1.40 -6.50 22.62
C CYS A 73 0.30 -6.28 21.58
N SER A 74 -0.38 -7.34 21.17
CA SER A 74 -1.32 -7.31 20.07
C SER A 74 -2.54 -6.40 20.27
N PRO A 75 -3.06 -6.17 21.49
CA PRO A 75 -4.22 -5.30 21.67
C PRO A 75 -3.91 -3.82 21.50
N CYS A 76 -2.63 -3.42 21.45
CA CYS A 76 -2.21 -2.02 21.39
C CYS A 76 -1.48 -1.65 20.09
N ILE A 77 -1.31 -2.58 19.16
CA ILE A 77 -0.72 -2.34 17.84
C ILE A 77 -1.84 -1.95 16.87
N THR A 78 -1.87 -0.67 16.47
CA THR A 78 -2.86 -0.15 15.51
C THR A 78 -2.33 -0.09 14.09
N THR A 79 -1.00 -0.04 13.94
CA THR A 79 -0.33 0.02 12.65
C THR A 79 0.85 -0.93 12.65
N LEU A 80 0.98 -1.72 11.59
CA LEU A 80 2.05 -2.67 11.38
C LEU A 80 2.64 -2.47 9.99
N HIS A 81 3.92 -2.09 9.91
CA HIS A 81 4.68 -2.06 8.68
C HIS A 81 5.75 -3.15 8.72
N LEU A 82 5.69 -4.04 7.75
CA LEU A 82 6.60 -5.13 7.52
C LEU A 82 7.44 -4.80 6.30
N THR A 83 8.73 -4.53 6.50
CA THR A 83 9.67 -4.25 5.41
C THR A 83 10.85 -5.19 5.53
N HIS A 84 11.12 -5.96 4.47
CA HIS A 84 12.27 -6.85 4.40
C HIS A 84 13.29 -6.30 3.41
N GLN A 85 14.58 -6.39 3.73
CA GLN A 85 15.67 -5.90 2.88
C GLN A 85 16.36 -7.00 2.07
N THR A 86 16.08 -8.27 2.38
CA THR A 86 16.57 -9.45 1.65
C THR A 86 15.38 -10.33 1.25
N ASN A 87 15.58 -11.53 0.71
CA ASN A 87 14.46 -12.40 0.30
C ASN A 87 13.82 -13.09 1.53
N GLY A 88 12.48 -13.06 1.65
CA GLY A 88 11.68 -13.94 2.54
C GLY A 88 11.59 -13.54 4.01
N PHE A 89 10.62 -12.68 4.39
CA PHE A 89 10.32 -12.39 5.81
C PHE A 89 9.47 -13.50 6.44
N TYR A 90 8.51 -14.05 5.68
CA TYR A 90 7.80 -15.26 6.04
C TYR A 90 7.97 -16.27 4.90
N ASP A 91 8.71 -17.35 5.16
CA ASP A 91 8.67 -18.55 4.32
C ASP A 91 7.31 -19.27 4.41
N CYS A 92 6.43 -18.80 5.31
CA CYS A 92 5.19 -19.45 5.69
C CYS A 92 4.06 -18.43 5.93
N MET A 93 3.11 -18.38 4.99
CA MET A 93 1.88 -17.57 5.10
C MET A 93 1.07 -17.83 6.39
N GLN A 94 1.15 -19.03 6.96
CA GLN A 94 0.40 -19.41 8.16
C GLN A 94 0.86 -18.63 9.40
N GLU A 95 2.16 -18.33 9.52
CA GLU A 95 2.71 -17.60 10.65
C GLU A 95 2.28 -16.14 10.64
N LEU A 96 2.33 -15.50 9.47
CA LEU A 96 1.81 -14.13 9.29
C LEU A 96 0.34 -14.07 9.73
N PHE A 97 -0.51 -14.95 9.21
CA PHE A 97 -1.94 -14.97 9.58
C PHE A 97 -2.17 -15.28 11.06
N THR A 98 -1.32 -16.09 11.69
CA THR A 98 -1.40 -16.36 13.13
C THR A 98 -1.07 -15.13 13.96
N VAL A 99 0.00 -14.40 13.60
CA VAL A 99 0.38 -13.14 14.26
C VAL A 99 -0.70 -12.09 14.07
N LEU A 100 -1.17 -11.93 12.83
CA LEU A 100 -2.24 -11.02 12.44
C LEU A 100 -3.56 -11.33 13.17
N ALA A 101 -3.94 -12.60 13.31
CA ALA A 101 -5.13 -13.01 14.07
C ALA A 101 -5.05 -12.65 15.55
N GLY A 102 -3.84 -12.56 16.09
CA GLY A 102 -3.57 -12.10 17.43
C GLY A 102 -3.83 -10.60 17.64
N MET A 103 -3.87 -9.76 16.59
CA MET A 103 -3.86 -8.28 16.70
C MET A 103 -5.23 -7.64 16.43
N PRO A 104 -6.18 -7.64 17.38
CA PRO A 104 -7.55 -7.15 17.15
C PRO A 104 -7.64 -5.64 16.92
N ALA A 105 -6.66 -4.86 17.41
CA ALA A 105 -6.64 -3.40 17.28
C ALA A 105 -6.03 -2.90 15.97
N LEU A 106 -5.52 -3.80 15.12
CA LEU A 106 -4.83 -3.43 13.89
C LEU A 106 -5.79 -2.73 12.91
N GLN A 107 -5.41 -1.53 12.46
CA GLN A 107 -6.16 -0.72 11.51
C GLN A 107 -5.36 -0.49 10.22
N ASP A 108 -4.04 -0.38 10.32
CA ASP A 108 -3.18 -0.09 9.19
C ASP A 108 -2.16 -1.22 9.03
N LEU A 109 -2.18 -1.90 7.89
CA LEU A 109 -1.22 -2.95 7.56
C LEU A 109 -0.47 -2.59 6.28
N ASP A 110 0.85 -2.72 6.32
CA ASP A 110 1.74 -2.47 5.20
C ASP A 110 2.72 -3.63 5.07
N LEU A 111 2.60 -4.36 3.96
CA LEU A 111 3.42 -5.52 3.60
C LEU A 111 4.35 -5.11 2.46
N GLY A 112 5.60 -4.74 2.73
CA GLY A 112 6.54 -4.23 1.72
C GLY A 112 6.98 -5.27 0.68
N ALA A 113 7.61 -4.82 -0.42
CA ALA A 113 7.82 -5.63 -1.62
C ALA A 113 8.70 -6.88 -1.50
N ALA A 114 9.65 -6.93 -0.56
CA ALA A 114 10.50 -8.10 -0.38
C ALA A 114 9.97 -9.08 0.70
N SER A 115 8.74 -8.89 1.18
CA SER A 115 8.30 -9.52 2.44
C SER A 115 7.82 -10.96 2.30
N LEU A 116 7.32 -11.41 1.15
CA LEU A 116 6.70 -12.74 1.02
C LEU A 116 7.16 -13.44 -0.26
N ILE A 117 7.62 -14.68 -0.11
CA ILE A 117 7.85 -15.61 -1.22
C ILE A 117 6.82 -16.71 -1.04
N ASP A 118 5.88 -16.82 -1.98
CA ASP A 118 4.90 -17.90 -1.95
C ASP A 118 5.55 -19.20 -2.43
N GLY A 119 5.83 -20.10 -1.49
CA GLY A 119 6.12 -21.49 -1.83
C GLY A 119 4.84 -22.06 -2.45
N LYS A 120 4.91 -22.45 -3.74
CA LYS A 120 3.81 -22.92 -4.61
C LYS A 120 2.92 -24.07 -4.07
N GLU A 121 3.07 -24.50 -2.82
CA GLU A 121 2.46 -25.74 -2.29
C GLU A 121 1.72 -25.62 -0.94
N LEU A 122 1.49 -24.43 -0.37
CA LEU A 122 0.69 -24.31 0.89
C LEU A 122 -0.83 -24.28 0.65
N ALA A 123 -1.30 -24.97 -0.38
CA ALA A 123 -2.70 -25.30 -0.52
C ALA A 123 -3.09 -26.29 0.59
N LEU A 124 -4.19 -26.00 1.30
CA LEU A 124 -4.98 -26.88 2.20
C LEU A 124 -4.90 -26.65 3.72
N LEU A 125 -3.98 -25.85 4.27
CA LEU A 125 -4.03 -25.58 5.72
C LEU A 125 -5.04 -24.46 6.07
N PRO A 126 -5.87 -24.66 7.13
CA PRO A 126 -6.77 -23.62 7.61
C PRO A 126 -5.95 -22.48 8.21
N LEU A 127 -6.09 -21.28 7.63
CA LEU A 127 -5.47 -20.08 8.17
C LEU A 127 -6.27 -19.58 9.38
N ALA A 128 -5.56 -19.11 10.40
CA ALA A 128 -6.18 -18.39 11.50
C ALA A 128 -6.90 -17.15 10.94
N ARG A 129 -8.18 -17.00 11.27
CA ARG A 129 -8.98 -15.87 10.79
C ARG A 129 -8.58 -14.60 11.54
N PRO A 130 -8.14 -13.54 10.84
CA PRO A 130 -7.90 -12.26 11.46
C PRO A 130 -9.15 -11.72 12.18
N THR A 131 -8.95 -11.14 13.35
CA THR A 131 -10.02 -10.53 14.16
C THR A 131 -10.13 -9.02 13.97
N PHE A 132 -9.14 -8.41 13.31
CA PHE A 132 -9.09 -6.99 13.04
C PHE A 132 -10.00 -6.54 11.90
N ARG A 133 -10.10 -5.22 11.76
CA ARG A 133 -10.80 -4.54 10.68
C ARG A 133 -9.90 -3.43 10.15
N LEU A 134 -9.22 -3.68 9.04
CA LEU A 134 -8.29 -2.71 8.47
C LEU A 134 -9.04 -1.51 7.90
N ARG A 135 -8.45 -0.33 8.08
CA ARG A 135 -8.78 0.91 7.38
C ARG A 135 -7.82 1.18 6.23
N ARG A 136 -6.56 0.76 6.37
CA ARG A 136 -5.54 0.90 5.34
C ARG A 136 -4.81 -0.42 5.13
N LEU A 137 -4.63 -0.79 3.87
CA LEU A 137 -3.84 -1.94 3.45
C LEU A 137 -2.89 -1.54 2.33
N VAL A 138 -1.60 -1.79 2.52
CA VAL A 138 -0.57 -1.68 1.48
C VAL A 138 -0.04 -3.07 1.19
N LEU A 139 -0.27 -3.54 -0.04
CA LEU A 139 0.19 -4.82 -0.56
C LEU A 139 1.36 -4.58 -1.50
N GLY A 140 2.53 -4.56 -0.90
CA GLY A 140 3.81 -4.45 -1.54
C GLY A 140 4.30 -5.76 -2.15
N CYS A 141 3.88 -6.96 -1.70
CA CYS A 141 4.43 -8.27 -2.10
C CYS A 141 3.36 -9.32 -2.47
N SER A 142 3.52 -10.03 -3.59
CA SER A 142 2.53 -10.99 -4.10
C SER A 142 2.46 -12.31 -3.31
N PHE A 143 1.26 -12.84 -3.07
CA PHE A 143 1.02 -14.16 -2.45
C PHE A 143 -0.42 -14.63 -2.70
N ALA A 144 -0.67 -15.93 -2.89
CA ALA A 144 -1.95 -16.49 -3.37
C ALA A 144 -3.20 -16.15 -2.54
N ARG A 145 -3.05 -15.66 -1.30
CA ARG A 145 -4.16 -15.43 -0.35
C ARG A 145 -4.33 -13.98 0.10
N TRP A 146 -3.80 -13.02 -0.65
CA TRP A 146 -3.88 -11.59 -0.31
C TRP A 146 -5.32 -11.09 -0.17
N MET A 147 -6.23 -11.62 -0.97
CA MET A 147 -7.65 -11.28 -0.96
C MET A 147 -8.35 -11.56 0.39
N ILE A 148 -7.84 -12.52 1.17
CA ILE A 148 -8.40 -12.83 2.50
C ILE A 148 -8.31 -11.58 3.40
N LEU A 149 -7.22 -10.82 3.33
CA LEU A 149 -7.04 -9.60 4.14
C LEU A 149 -8.07 -8.51 3.78
N ILE A 150 -8.41 -8.41 2.49
CA ILE A 150 -9.43 -7.48 1.99
C ILE A 150 -10.81 -7.95 2.41
N ALA A 151 -11.13 -9.23 2.21
CA ALA A 151 -12.42 -9.80 2.59
C ALA A 151 -12.71 -9.66 4.09
N HIS A 152 -11.71 -9.85 4.95
CA HIS A 152 -11.86 -9.59 6.38
C HIS A 152 -12.04 -8.11 6.73
N SER A 153 -11.67 -7.19 5.85
CA SER A 153 -11.78 -5.75 6.08
C SER A 153 -12.80 -5.08 5.16
N ALA A 154 -13.69 -5.87 4.56
CA ALA A 154 -14.61 -5.47 3.49
C ALA A 154 -15.38 -4.15 3.73
N ASP A 155 -15.82 -3.93 4.96
CA ASP A 155 -16.66 -2.78 5.33
C ASP A 155 -15.87 -1.61 5.92
N THR A 156 -14.59 -1.80 6.23
CA THR A 156 -13.77 -0.83 6.94
C THR A 156 -12.59 -0.33 6.13
N LEU A 157 -12.23 -1.02 5.05
CA LEU A 157 -11.05 -0.72 4.24
C LEU A 157 -11.29 0.53 3.37
N VAL A 158 -10.61 1.61 3.70
CA VAL A 158 -10.78 2.92 3.07
C VAL A 158 -9.65 3.22 2.07
N ASP A 159 -8.43 2.83 2.41
CA ASP A 159 -7.21 3.07 1.61
C ASP A 159 -6.57 1.72 1.23
N LEU A 160 -6.47 1.45 -0.07
CA LEU A 160 -5.88 0.25 -0.62
C LEU A 160 -4.74 0.64 -1.56
N THR A 161 -3.56 0.09 -1.34
CA THR A 161 -2.40 0.24 -2.23
C THR A 161 -1.96 -1.13 -2.75
N LEU A 162 -1.91 -1.29 -4.06
CA LEU A 162 -1.51 -2.52 -4.76
C LEU A 162 -0.25 -2.21 -5.57
N VAL A 163 0.91 -2.70 -5.13
CA VAL A 163 2.20 -2.31 -5.72
C VAL A 163 2.59 -3.18 -6.92
N HIS A 164 2.21 -4.45 -6.94
CA HIS A 164 2.57 -5.38 -8.02
C HIS A 164 1.46 -5.56 -9.05
N GLU A 165 1.86 -5.82 -10.29
CA GLU A 165 0.94 -6.05 -11.41
C GLU A 165 0.16 -7.35 -11.33
N GLU A 166 0.70 -8.34 -10.61
CA GLU A 166 0.09 -9.66 -10.42
C GLU A 166 -1.25 -9.61 -9.67
N TYR A 167 -1.58 -8.47 -9.02
CA TYR A 167 -2.90 -8.27 -8.42
C TYR A 167 -3.97 -7.91 -9.44
N PHE A 168 -3.59 -7.64 -10.70
CA PHE A 168 -4.49 -7.23 -11.77
C PHE A 168 -5.03 -8.42 -12.57
N SER A 169 -4.45 -9.62 -12.46
CA SER A 169 -5.07 -10.88 -12.96
C SER A 169 -6.14 -11.44 -12.00
N PHE A 170 -6.93 -10.53 -11.43
CA PHE A 170 -7.98 -10.75 -10.43
C PHE A 170 -9.04 -11.77 -10.88
N TYR A 171 -9.25 -11.89 -12.20
CA TYR A 171 -10.20 -12.80 -12.83
C TYR A 171 -9.68 -14.22 -13.04
N GLU A 172 -8.37 -14.43 -13.10
CA GLU A 172 -7.81 -15.78 -13.28
C GLU A 172 -7.98 -16.63 -12.02
N LEU A 173 -7.99 -16.01 -10.83
CA LEU A 173 -8.24 -16.69 -9.56
C LEU A 173 -9.71 -17.02 -9.30
N ALA A 174 -10.64 -16.35 -10.00
CA ALA A 174 -12.10 -16.54 -9.88
C ALA A 174 -12.69 -17.34 -11.06
N ALA A 175 -11.92 -17.57 -12.14
CA ALA A 175 -12.40 -18.23 -13.34
C ALA A 175 -12.47 -19.76 -13.23
N ASP A 176 -11.82 -20.37 -12.23
CA ASP A 176 -11.63 -21.83 -12.21
C ASP A 176 -12.86 -22.64 -11.75
N ASP A 177 -13.89 -22.02 -11.15
CA ASP A 177 -14.95 -22.76 -10.46
C ASP A 177 -16.39 -22.39 -10.88
N GLY A 178 -16.66 -21.96 -12.11
CA GLY A 178 -18.03 -21.92 -12.69
C GLY A 178 -19.09 -21.09 -11.93
N ALA A 179 -18.70 -20.38 -10.88
CA ALA A 179 -19.53 -19.64 -9.93
C ALA A 179 -19.34 -18.11 -10.08
N ALA A 180 -18.91 -17.69 -11.27
CA ALA A 180 -18.48 -16.32 -11.58
C ALA A 180 -19.46 -15.22 -11.09
N GLY A 181 -20.77 -15.48 -11.05
CA GLY A 181 -21.76 -14.52 -10.56
C GLY A 181 -21.71 -14.27 -9.05
N GLN A 182 -21.56 -15.31 -8.22
CA GLN A 182 -21.53 -15.16 -6.75
C GLN A 182 -20.18 -14.61 -6.26
N GLU A 183 -19.10 -14.99 -6.93
CA GLU A 183 -17.75 -14.52 -6.58
C GLU A 183 -17.59 -13.04 -6.90
N HIS A 184 -18.14 -12.57 -8.03
CA HIS A 184 -18.13 -11.15 -8.37
C HIS A 184 -18.90 -10.30 -7.34
N GLU A 185 -20.01 -10.80 -6.79
CA GLU A 185 -20.73 -10.12 -5.71
C GLU A 185 -19.95 -10.11 -4.39
N GLN A 186 -19.30 -11.22 -4.03
CA GLN A 186 -18.44 -11.28 -2.85
C GLN A 186 -17.28 -10.28 -2.98
N LEU A 187 -16.62 -10.25 -4.13
CA LEU A 187 -15.51 -9.33 -4.40
C LEU A 187 -15.94 -7.88 -4.33
N ARG A 188 -17.05 -7.56 -4.99
CA ARG A 188 -17.66 -6.23 -4.90
C ARG A 188 -17.98 -5.86 -3.46
N SER A 189 -18.46 -6.79 -2.65
CA SER A 189 -18.71 -6.54 -1.23
C SER A 189 -17.42 -6.24 -0.45
N CYS A 190 -16.28 -6.82 -0.86
CA CYS A 190 -14.99 -6.67 -0.21
C CYS A 190 -14.30 -5.32 -0.48
N VAL A 191 -14.52 -4.72 -1.65
CA VAL A 191 -13.87 -3.43 -2.01
C VAL A 191 -14.83 -2.25 -2.06
N ARG A 192 -16.11 -2.44 -1.74
CA ARG A 192 -17.13 -1.36 -1.76
C ARG A 192 -16.80 -0.18 -0.85
N SER A 193 -16.06 -0.41 0.23
CA SER A 193 -15.71 0.62 1.22
C SER A 193 -14.48 1.44 0.81
N VAL A 194 -13.72 0.96 -0.18
CA VAL A 194 -12.49 1.60 -0.66
C VAL A 194 -12.83 2.94 -1.29
N ARG A 195 -12.13 3.98 -0.82
CA ARG A 195 -12.26 5.37 -1.30
C ARG A 195 -11.00 5.88 -1.95
N HIS A 196 -9.85 5.33 -1.54
CA HIS A 196 -8.54 5.68 -2.05
C HIS A 196 -7.88 4.40 -2.57
N LEU A 197 -7.62 4.35 -3.87
CA LEU A 197 -6.88 3.27 -4.52
C LEU A 197 -5.55 3.82 -5.01
N ARG A 198 -4.46 3.10 -4.75
CA ARG A 198 -3.13 3.43 -5.26
C ARG A 198 -2.52 2.24 -5.98
N VAL A 199 -2.05 2.47 -7.19
CA VAL A 199 -1.42 1.49 -8.08
C VAL A 199 -0.14 2.12 -8.65
N PRO A 200 0.94 2.22 -7.87
CA PRO A 200 2.11 3.01 -8.25
C PRO A 200 2.89 2.45 -9.46
N ARG A 201 2.69 1.18 -9.82
CA ARG A 201 3.42 0.53 -10.93
C ARG A 201 2.55 0.20 -12.14
N GLY A 202 1.39 0.81 -12.29
CA GLY A 202 0.53 0.56 -13.45
C GLY A 202 -0.80 1.30 -13.41
N ILE A 203 -1.77 0.80 -14.16
CA ILE A 203 -3.18 1.19 -14.08
C ILE A 203 -3.97 0.01 -13.51
N PRO A 204 -4.91 0.24 -12.58
CA PRO A 204 -5.84 -0.82 -12.18
C PRO A 204 -6.73 -1.23 -13.35
N ASP A 205 -6.99 -2.54 -13.48
CA ASP A 205 -7.98 -3.07 -14.40
C ASP A 205 -9.32 -2.32 -14.27
N GLY A 206 -9.90 -1.92 -15.40
CA GLY A 206 -11.20 -1.25 -15.45
C GLY A 206 -12.28 -2.05 -14.72
N ASP A 207 -12.26 -3.37 -14.80
CA ASP A 207 -13.22 -4.20 -14.11
C ASP A 207 -13.06 -4.12 -12.56
N PHE A 208 -11.81 -4.04 -12.08
CA PHE A 208 -11.52 -3.80 -10.66
C PHE A 208 -11.98 -2.40 -10.19
N ILE A 209 -11.85 -1.39 -11.05
CA ILE A 209 -12.35 -0.04 -10.76
C ILE A 209 -13.87 -0.05 -10.67
N ALA A 210 -14.55 -0.78 -11.56
CA ALA A 210 -16.00 -0.85 -11.61
C ALA A 210 -16.61 -1.42 -10.31
N ILE A 211 -15.91 -2.36 -9.65
CA ILE A 211 -16.36 -2.90 -8.35
C ILE A 211 -16.08 -1.95 -7.16
N CYS A 212 -15.14 -1.01 -7.29
CA CYS A 212 -14.81 0.01 -6.29
C CYS A 212 -15.81 1.18 -6.26
N SER A 213 -17.08 0.89 -6.01
CA SER A 213 -18.20 1.86 -6.14
C SER A 213 -18.13 3.14 -5.26
N SER A 214 -17.27 3.17 -4.24
CA SER A 214 -17.07 4.34 -3.37
C SER A 214 -15.79 5.12 -3.69
N LEU A 215 -15.09 4.79 -4.77
CA LEU A 215 -13.81 5.41 -5.12
C LEU A 215 -13.96 6.92 -5.32
N ARG A 216 -13.05 7.67 -4.70
CA ARG A 216 -12.95 9.15 -4.81
C ARG A 216 -11.56 9.62 -5.18
N SER A 217 -10.56 8.80 -4.91
CA SER A 217 -9.17 9.10 -5.10
C SER A 217 -8.49 7.93 -5.79
N LEU A 218 -7.78 8.21 -6.87
CA LEU A 218 -6.96 7.23 -7.58
C LEU A 218 -5.53 7.75 -7.67
N ALA A 219 -4.55 6.90 -7.40
CA ALA A 219 -3.16 7.13 -7.72
C ALA A 219 -2.67 6.04 -8.66
N CYS A 220 -2.08 6.40 -9.80
CA CYS A 220 -1.58 5.43 -10.77
C CYS A 220 -0.34 5.95 -11.50
N SER A 221 0.37 5.04 -12.17
CA SER A 221 1.34 5.45 -13.18
C SER A 221 0.63 6.17 -14.33
N PHE A 222 1.28 7.16 -14.92
CA PHE A 222 0.88 7.78 -16.18
C PHE A 222 1.90 7.48 -17.29
N SER A 223 3.16 7.21 -16.92
CA SER A 223 4.20 6.90 -17.89
C SER A 223 4.08 5.51 -18.46
N GLY A 224 4.28 5.41 -19.79
CA GLY A 224 4.25 4.15 -20.53
C GLY A 224 2.84 3.69 -20.91
N LEU A 225 1.82 4.51 -20.69
CA LEU A 225 0.42 4.16 -20.89
C LEU A 225 -0.17 4.89 -22.09
N THR A 226 -1.03 4.20 -22.82
CA THR A 226 -1.77 4.75 -23.95
C THR A 226 -3.00 5.52 -23.47
N ILE A 227 -3.45 6.48 -24.27
CA ILE A 227 -4.72 7.20 -24.01
C ILE A 227 -5.90 6.23 -23.96
N GLU A 228 -5.86 5.15 -24.74
CA GLU A 228 -6.92 4.12 -24.75
C GLU A 228 -7.03 3.38 -23.40
N GLU A 229 -5.90 3.01 -22.79
CA GLU A 229 -5.89 2.37 -21.46
C GLU A 229 -6.42 3.32 -20.38
N LEU A 230 -6.06 4.60 -20.47
CA LEU A 230 -6.56 5.65 -19.59
C LEU A 230 -8.06 5.91 -19.77
N ASP A 231 -8.56 5.88 -21.01
CA ASP A 231 -9.98 6.03 -21.31
C ASP A 231 -10.79 4.84 -20.79
N ASN A 232 -10.29 3.61 -20.95
CA ASN A 232 -10.93 2.41 -20.38
C ASN A 232 -11.04 2.51 -18.86
N MET A 233 -9.97 2.97 -18.19
CA MET A 233 -9.96 3.23 -16.75
C MET A 233 -11.06 4.22 -16.34
N VAL A 234 -11.21 5.32 -17.08
CA VAL A 234 -12.24 6.34 -16.82
C VAL A 234 -13.64 5.77 -17.02
N GLN A 235 -13.87 5.08 -18.14
CA GLN A 235 -15.19 4.54 -18.48
C GLN A 235 -15.71 3.57 -17.41
N SER A 236 -14.80 2.90 -16.71
CA SER A 236 -15.14 2.00 -15.61
C SER A 236 -15.46 2.69 -14.29
N LEU A 237 -15.15 3.99 -14.14
CA LEU A 237 -15.46 4.75 -12.93
C LEU A 237 -16.98 4.86 -12.73
N GLN A 238 -17.47 4.25 -11.65
CA GLN A 238 -18.88 4.36 -11.26
C GLN A 238 -19.27 5.77 -10.80
N ARG A 239 -18.28 6.59 -10.42
CA ARG A 239 -18.44 7.96 -9.90
C ARG A 239 -17.24 8.80 -10.30
N PRO A 240 -17.44 10.12 -10.53
CA PRO A 240 -16.35 11.00 -10.86
C PRO A 240 -15.37 11.13 -9.67
N LEU A 241 -14.07 11.06 -9.98
CA LEU A 241 -13.01 11.24 -8.99
C LEU A 241 -12.96 12.68 -8.48
N GLN A 242 -12.53 12.84 -7.23
CA GLN A 242 -12.27 14.13 -6.60
C GLN A 242 -10.77 14.42 -6.52
N HIS A 243 -9.95 13.37 -6.46
CA HIS A 243 -8.51 13.45 -6.36
C HIS A 243 -7.87 12.44 -7.31
N LEU A 244 -6.87 12.90 -8.06
CA LEU A 244 -6.10 12.06 -8.96
C LEU A 244 -4.62 12.32 -8.70
N THR A 245 -3.85 11.26 -8.50
CA THR A 245 -2.39 11.31 -8.41
C THR A 245 -1.82 10.58 -9.61
N LEU A 246 -1.01 11.26 -10.42
CA LEU A 246 -0.35 10.71 -11.59
C LEU A 246 1.15 10.67 -11.32
N GLN A 247 1.73 9.47 -11.42
CA GLN A 247 3.17 9.28 -11.37
C GLN A 247 3.73 9.35 -12.79
N VAL A 248 4.60 10.33 -13.05
CA VAL A 248 5.23 10.57 -14.35
C VAL A 248 6.75 10.41 -14.24
N SER A 249 7.33 9.77 -15.25
CA SER A 249 8.77 9.54 -15.35
C SER A 249 9.52 10.84 -15.57
N GLU A 250 9.00 11.68 -16.46
CA GLU A 250 9.50 13.00 -16.84
C GLU A 250 8.29 13.91 -17.09
N LEU A 251 8.46 15.21 -16.87
CA LEU A 251 7.41 16.20 -17.14
C LEU A 251 7.89 17.20 -18.20
N ASP A 252 7.47 16.98 -19.43
CA ASP A 252 7.74 17.85 -20.58
C ASP A 252 6.44 18.42 -21.20
N GLU A 253 6.56 19.23 -22.25
CA GLU A 253 5.40 19.85 -22.91
C GLU A 253 4.49 18.83 -23.62
N GLU A 254 5.04 17.68 -24.03
CA GLU A 254 4.30 16.58 -24.66
C GLU A 254 3.44 15.86 -23.63
N THR A 255 4.05 15.44 -22.52
CA THR A 255 3.40 14.83 -21.36
C THR A 255 2.27 15.72 -20.84
N VAL A 256 2.50 17.02 -20.70
CA VAL A 256 1.43 17.97 -20.31
C VAL A 256 0.32 18.02 -21.35
N GLY A 257 0.64 17.98 -22.64
CA GLY A 257 -0.36 17.92 -23.71
C GLY A 257 -1.23 16.66 -23.64
N ASP A 258 -0.64 15.51 -23.31
CA ASP A 258 -1.40 14.26 -23.13
C ASP A 258 -2.23 14.27 -21.86
N MET A 259 -1.71 14.83 -20.76
CA MET A 259 -2.49 15.05 -19.54
C MET A 259 -3.67 15.97 -19.79
N GLU A 260 -3.51 17.06 -20.55
CA GLU A 260 -4.60 17.97 -20.91
C GLU A 260 -5.70 17.26 -21.73
N ARG A 261 -5.31 16.37 -22.66
CA ARG A 261 -6.25 15.56 -23.45
C ARG A 261 -7.01 14.56 -22.57
N PHE A 262 -6.28 13.85 -21.71
CA PHE A 262 -6.84 12.86 -20.81
C PHE A 262 -7.76 13.49 -19.75
N LEU A 263 -7.34 14.60 -19.15
CA LEU A 263 -8.05 15.27 -18.05
C LEU A 263 -9.12 16.25 -18.53
N HIS A 264 -9.58 16.14 -19.77
CA HIS A 264 -10.59 17.03 -20.32
C HIS A 264 -11.81 17.13 -19.37
N ALA A 265 -12.39 18.34 -19.24
CA ALA A 265 -13.35 18.66 -18.17
C ALA A 265 -14.60 17.73 -18.13
N ASP A 266 -14.97 17.15 -19.27
CA ASP A 266 -16.09 16.22 -19.39
C ASP A 266 -15.79 14.84 -18.80
N VAL A 267 -14.52 14.46 -18.73
CA VAL A 267 -14.02 13.17 -18.25
C VAL A 267 -13.98 13.17 -16.71
N PHE A 268 -13.55 14.28 -16.10
CA PHE A 268 -13.46 14.42 -14.66
C PHE A 268 -14.17 15.68 -14.12
N PRO A 269 -15.50 15.76 -14.21
CA PRO A 269 -16.26 16.98 -13.88
C PRO A 269 -16.22 17.37 -12.40
N GLN A 270 -15.74 16.48 -11.52
CA GLN A 270 -15.62 16.74 -10.08
C GLN A 270 -14.18 16.73 -9.57
N LEU A 271 -13.18 16.69 -10.46
CA LEU A 271 -11.79 16.69 -10.05
C LEU A 271 -11.45 18.00 -9.34
N ARG A 272 -10.98 17.89 -8.09
CA ARG A 272 -10.61 19.05 -7.26
C ARG A 272 -9.11 19.16 -7.11
N THR A 273 -8.41 18.05 -7.18
CA THR A 273 -6.97 18.02 -6.95
C THR A 273 -6.30 17.05 -7.91
N LEU A 274 -5.33 17.57 -8.64
CA LEU A 274 -4.37 16.80 -9.42
C LEU A 274 -3.04 16.86 -8.69
N HIS A 275 -2.51 15.70 -8.32
CA HIS A 275 -1.16 15.58 -7.77
C HIS A 275 -0.30 14.89 -8.83
N VAL A 276 0.80 15.52 -9.21
CA VAL A 276 1.76 14.94 -10.15
C VAL A 276 3.04 14.63 -9.38
N GLU A 277 3.39 13.34 -9.37
CA GLU A 277 4.62 12.84 -8.78
C GLU A 277 5.62 12.61 -9.91
N ILE A 278 6.66 13.43 -9.96
CA ILE A 278 7.63 13.49 -11.05
C ILE A 278 8.89 12.76 -10.59
N SER A 279 9.29 11.71 -11.30
CA SER A 279 10.63 11.16 -11.13
C SER A 279 11.66 11.94 -11.95
N TRP A 280 12.94 11.79 -11.60
CA TRP A 280 14.13 12.42 -12.18
C TRP A 280 13.98 13.10 -13.56
N THR A 281 14.44 14.35 -13.64
CA THR A 281 14.56 15.14 -14.87
C THR A 281 15.94 15.83 -14.90
N ASP A 282 16.65 15.73 -16.03
CA ASP A 282 17.92 16.45 -16.24
C ASP A 282 17.69 17.85 -16.85
N ASP A 283 16.53 18.08 -17.47
CA ASP A 283 16.12 19.38 -18.06
C ASP A 283 15.22 20.18 -17.12
N GLU A 284 15.83 20.94 -16.22
CA GLU A 284 15.10 21.80 -15.27
C GLU A 284 14.28 22.90 -15.95
N GLU A 285 14.73 23.41 -17.11
CA GLU A 285 14.05 24.53 -17.79
C GLU A 285 12.85 24.04 -18.61
N GLY A 286 12.95 22.85 -19.22
CA GLY A 286 11.81 22.14 -19.81
C GLY A 286 10.75 21.83 -18.76
N GLU A 287 11.13 21.24 -17.63
CA GLU A 287 10.20 20.92 -16.53
C GLU A 287 9.52 22.18 -15.98
N ARG A 288 10.26 23.29 -15.83
CA ARG A 288 9.69 24.56 -15.37
C ARG A 288 8.60 25.06 -16.30
N ARG A 289 8.85 25.06 -17.62
CA ARG A 289 7.86 25.49 -18.63
C ARG A 289 6.64 24.57 -18.65
N ALA A 290 6.85 23.25 -18.60
CA ALA A 290 5.78 22.27 -18.53
C ALA A 290 4.94 22.43 -17.26
N SER A 291 5.59 22.61 -16.11
CA SER A 291 4.94 22.86 -14.81
C SER A 291 4.09 24.13 -14.81
N GLU A 292 4.61 25.22 -15.38
CA GLU A 292 3.88 26.49 -15.51
C GLU A 292 2.66 26.36 -16.44
N ARG A 293 2.80 25.65 -17.56
CA ARG A 293 1.69 25.36 -18.48
C ARG A 293 0.61 24.54 -17.79
N LEU A 294 0.98 23.43 -17.15
CA LEU A 294 0.04 22.56 -16.44
C LEU A 294 -0.67 23.31 -15.31
N SER A 295 0.06 24.14 -14.55
CA SER A 295 -0.52 24.95 -13.48
C SER A 295 -1.52 25.98 -14.00
N ARG A 296 -1.22 26.63 -15.13
CA ARG A 296 -2.13 27.57 -15.79
C ARG A 296 -3.41 26.86 -16.24
N TRP A 297 -3.26 25.75 -16.97
CA TRP A 297 -4.38 24.95 -17.43
C TRP A 297 -5.25 24.44 -16.27
N CYS A 298 -4.63 23.88 -15.21
CA CYS A 298 -5.37 23.44 -14.02
C CYS A 298 -6.14 24.60 -13.35
N SER A 299 -5.55 25.80 -13.29
CA SER A 299 -6.22 26.98 -12.75
C SER A 299 -7.45 27.38 -13.57
N GLU A 300 -7.38 27.29 -14.90
CA GLU A 300 -8.53 27.54 -15.79
C GLU A 300 -9.66 26.53 -15.54
N GLN A 301 -9.30 25.27 -15.29
CA GLN A 301 -10.22 24.19 -14.95
C GLN A 301 -10.66 24.19 -13.47
N ARG A 302 -10.17 25.13 -12.64
CA ARG A 302 -10.40 25.19 -11.18
C ARG A 302 -9.94 23.93 -10.43
N ILE A 303 -8.93 23.25 -10.96
CA ILE A 303 -8.27 22.11 -10.36
C ILE A 303 -7.07 22.62 -9.57
N ARG A 304 -6.94 22.20 -8.31
CA ARG A 304 -5.71 22.44 -7.55
C ARG A 304 -4.62 21.48 -8.03
N VAL A 305 -3.53 21.99 -8.57
CA VAL A 305 -2.35 21.19 -8.89
C VAL A 305 -1.35 21.16 -7.72
N VAL A 306 -0.76 20.01 -7.48
CA VAL A 306 0.39 19.82 -6.58
C VAL A 306 1.44 19.06 -7.36
N LEU A 307 2.63 19.64 -7.49
CA LEU A 307 3.78 18.99 -8.13
C LEU A 307 4.73 18.54 -7.05
N THR A 308 5.20 17.30 -7.10
CA THR A 308 6.15 16.76 -6.12
C THR A 308 7.22 15.96 -6.85
N ARG A 309 8.48 16.35 -6.67
CA ARG A 309 9.60 15.52 -7.09
C ARG A 309 9.74 14.35 -6.13
N ILE A 310 9.73 13.13 -6.67
CA ILE A 310 9.94 11.91 -5.91
C ILE A 310 11.31 11.32 -6.26
N TYR A 311 12.10 11.04 -5.23
CA TYR A 311 13.25 10.16 -5.38
C TYR A 311 12.74 8.73 -5.28
N LEU A 312 12.81 7.99 -6.38
CA LEU A 312 12.62 6.53 -6.40
C LEU A 312 14.00 5.89 -6.24
N PRO A 313 14.39 5.41 -5.04
CA PRO A 313 15.72 4.84 -4.83
C PRO A 313 15.88 3.41 -5.39
N TRP A 314 14.90 2.89 -6.14
CA TRP A 314 14.82 1.48 -6.54
C TRP A 314 14.29 1.26 -7.98
N LEU A 315 14.47 2.23 -8.87
CA LEU A 315 14.55 1.96 -10.31
C LEU A 315 16.00 1.61 -10.66
#